data_AF-A0A6C0K0Z7-F1
#
_entry.id   AF-A0A6C0K0Z7-F1
#
_cell.length_a   1.000
_cell.length_b   1.000
_cell.length_c   1.000
_cell.angle_alpha   90.00
_cell.angle_beta   90.00
_cell.angle_gamma   90.00
#
_symmetry.space_group_name_H-M   'P 1'
#
loop_
_entity.id
_entity.type
_entity.pdbx_description
1 polymer ?
#
loop_
_entity_poly.entity_id
_entity_poly.type
_entity_poly.pdbx_seq_one_letter_code
_entity_poly.pdbx_strand_id
1 'polypeptide(L)'
;MNPDLLYALPQDILTKIYTYDNTYFHKMKRCIAHVRLCGARKIRLQKEIRRLQEEAEVEVLSLPGAIRNVSILFHGKEFRMKVPVDYPFEPPVVYYEDKKFRTFDTWSPAASLLTVLLTCEVEENGGCEMC
;
A
#
# COMPACT_ATOMS: atom_id res chain seq x y z
N MET A 1 -21.20 5.53 11.55
CA MET A 1 -21.04 5.27 13.00
C MET A 1 -20.79 6.60 13.66
N ASN A 2 -21.68 6.98 14.58
CA ASN A 2 -21.64 8.27 15.27
C ASN A 2 -20.46 8.25 16.28
N PRO A 3 -19.50 9.20 16.24
CA PRO A 3 -18.35 9.25 17.16
C PRO A 3 -18.75 9.35 18.64
N ASP A 4 -20.00 9.67 18.94
CA ASP A 4 -20.52 9.84 20.31
C ASP A 4 -20.71 8.53 21.08
N LEU A 5 -20.75 7.37 20.42
CA LEU A 5 -20.98 6.08 21.10
C LEU A 5 -19.75 5.57 21.88
N LEU A 6 -18.54 6.06 21.56
CA LEU A 6 -17.32 5.68 22.28
C LEU A 6 -17.15 6.41 23.62
N TYR A 7 -17.91 7.49 23.84
CA TYR A 7 -17.95 8.24 25.10
C TYR A 7 -19.08 7.81 26.03
N ALA A 8 -19.91 6.83 25.60
CA ALA A 8 -21.06 6.35 26.37
C ALA A 8 -20.72 5.27 27.41
N LEU A 9 -19.48 4.79 27.46
CA LEU A 9 -19.07 3.77 28.42
C LEU A 9 -18.45 4.42 29.67
N PRO A 10 -18.90 4.05 30.88
CA PRO A 10 -18.29 4.47 32.13
C PRO A 10 -16.76 4.22 32.11
N GLN A 11 -16.00 5.22 32.58
CA GLN A 11 -14.53 5.26 32.47
C GLN A 11 -13.85 4.05 33.14
N ASP A 12 -14.47 3.51 34.18
CA ASP A 12 -14.11 2.31 34.93
C ASP A 12 -14.28 1.02 34.11
N ILE A 13 -15.27 0.95 33.21
CA ILE A 13 -15.44 -0.17 32.27
C ILE A 13 -14.40 -0.10 31.16
N LEU A 14 -14.14 1.09 30.61
CA LEU A 14 -13.07 1.31 29.63
C LEU A 14 -11.72 0.90 30.23
N THR A 15 -11.41 1.37 31.43
CA THR A 15 -10.16 1.05 32.12
C THR A 15 -10.04 -0.46 32.38
N LYS A 16 -11.14 -1.15 32.75
CA LYS A 16 -11.19 -2.60 32.94
C LYS A 16 -10.97 -3.39 31.65
N ILE A 17 -11.52 -2.97 30.51
CA ILE A 17 -11.27 -3.61 29.20
C ILE A 17 -9.78 -3.52 28.82
N TYR A 18 -9.13 -2.40 29.14
CA TYR A 18 -7.70 -2.18 28.83
C TYR A 18 -6.74 -2.78 29.85
N THR A 19 -7.19 -3.05 31.08
CA THR A 19 -6.33 -3.59 32.15
C THR A 19 -6.38 -5.10 32.28
N TYR A 20 -7.42 -5.79 31.81
CA TYR A 20 -7.62 -7.20 32.16
C TYR A 20 -7.08 -8.25 31.19
N ASP A 21 -6.65 -7.89 29.97
CA ASP A 21 -5.99 -8.86 29.11
C ASP A 21 -5.18 -8.18 27.99
N ASN A 22 -3.85 -8.13 28.16
CA ASN A 22 -2.93 -7.65 27.11
C ASN A 22 -3.13 -8.43 25.79
N THR A 23 -3.53 -9.70 25.87
CA THR A 23 -3.81 -10.52 24.69
C THR A 23 -5.07 -10.06 23.96
N TYR A 24 -6.10 -9.60 24.69
CA TYR A 24 -7.33 -9.04 24.10
C TYR A 24 -7.05 -7.68 23.44
N PHE A 25 -6.31 -6.80 24.09
CA PHE A 25 -5.91 -5.50 23.52
C PHE A 25 -5.11 -5.67 22.21
N HIS A 26 -4.15 -6.60 22.18
CA HIS A 26 -3.39 -6.89 20.96
C HIS A 26 -4.25 -7.54 19.86
N LYS A 27 -5.13 -8.48 20.21
CA LYS A 27 -6.07 -9.09 19.26
C LYS A 27 -7.08 -8.07 18.71
N MET A 28 -7.58 -7.17 19.54
CA MET A 28 -8.54 -6.14 19.18
C MET A 28 -7.91 -5.01 18.36
N LYS A 29 -6.68 -4.58 18.67
CA LYS A 29 -5.88 -3.69 17.79
C LYS A 29 -5.65 -4.32 16.43
N ARG A 30 -5.29 -5.61 16.37
CA ARG A 30 -5.18 -6.35 15.11
C ARG A 30 -6.50 -6.36 14.34
N CYS A 31 -7.62 -6.61 15.01
CA CYS A 31 -8.94 -6.67 14.38
C CYS A 31 -9.40 -5.30 13.87
N ILE A 32 -9.21 -4.22 14.64
CA ILE A 32 -9.55 -2.84 14.24
C ILE A 32 -8.65 -2.37 13.11
N ALA A 33 -7.35 -2.69 13.14
CA ALA A 33 -6.46 -2.48 12.00
C ALA A 33 -6.96 -3.26 10.78
N HIS A 34 -7.32 -4.54 10.92
CA HIS A 34 -7.89 -5.34 9.83
C HIS A 34 -9.18 -4.72 9.24
N VAL A 35 -10.10 -4.26 10.08
CA VAL A 35 -11.39 -3.68 9.65
C VAL A 35 -11.20 -2.30 9.00
N ARG A 36 -10.34 -1.45 9.55
CA ARG A 36 -10.02 -0.13 8.98
C ARG A 36 -9.16 -0.22 7.71
N LEU A 37 -8.26 -1.21 7.64
CA LEU A 37 -7.32 -1.39 6.54
C LEU A 37 -7.93 -2.19 5.39
N CYS A 38 -8.78 -3.20 5.61
CA CYS A 38 -9.27 -4.05 4.51
C CYS A 38 -10.20 -3.34 3.50
N GLY A 39 -11.01 -2.38 3.94
CA GLY A 39 -11.92 -1.64 3.06
C GLY A 39 -11.19 -0.54 2.27
N ALA A 40 -10.62 0.42 3.00
CA ALA A 40 -9.97 1.59 2.40
C ALA A 40 -8.77 1.21 1.52
N ARG A 41 -7.99 0.19 1.91
CA ARG A 41 -6.88 -0.32 1.10
C ARG A 41 -7.34 -0.97 -0.18
N LYS A 42 -8.33 -1.87 -0.12
CA LYS A 42 -8.81 -2.57 -1.30
C LYS A 42 -9.36 -1.58 -2.32
N ILE A 43 -10.09 -0.56 -1.84
CA ILE A 43 -10.58 0.55 -2.65
C ILE A 43 -9.41 1.36 -3.24
N ARG A 44 -8.43 1.77 -2.41
CA ARG A 44 -7.25 2.52 -2.87
C ARG A 44 -6.50 1.75 -3.96
N LEU A 45 -6.14 0.50 -3.71
CA LEU A 45 -5.38 -0.32 -4.66
C LEU A 45 -6.14 -0.56 -5.97
N GLN A 46 -7.44 -0.87 -5.90
CA GLN A 46 -8.27 -1.00 -7.10
C GLN A 46 -8.32 0.31 -7.91
N LYS A 47 -8.48 1.45 -7.24
CA LYS A 47 -8.49 2.77 -7.88
C LYS A 47 -7.15 3.06 -8.55
N GLU A 48 -6.05 2.73 -7.89
CA GLU A 48 -4.71 2.97 -8.40
C GLU A 48 -4.39 2.07 -9.60
N ILE A 49 -4.79 0.79 -9.57
CA ILE A 49 -4.65 -0.11 -10.73
C ILE A 49 -5.50 0.39 -11.90
N ARG A 50 -6.74 0.82 -11.66
CA ARG A 50 -7.57 1.39 -12.72
C ARG A 50 -6.92 2.63 -13.34
N ARG A 51 -6.36 3.52 -12.51
CA ARG A 51 -5.63 4.70 -13.01
C ARG A 51 -4.45 4.30 -13.88
N LEU A 52 -3.64 3.33 -13.44
CA LEU A 52 -2.55 2.81 -14.26
C LEU A 52 -3.02 2.27 -15.61
N GLN A 53 -4.18 1.60 -15.66
CA GLN A 53 -4.77 1.11 -16.91
C GLN A 53 -5.31 2.23 -17.82
N GLU A 54 -5.54 3.43 -17.28
CA GLU A 54 -5.99 4.60 -18.03
C GLU A 54 -4.82 5.40 -18.62
N GLU A 55 -3.58 5.16 -18.16
CA GLU A 55 -2.37 5.82 -18.67
C GLU A 55 -1.94 5.21 -20.01
N ALA A 56 -1.73 6.05 -21.03
CA ALA A 56 -1.46 5.60 -22.40
C ALA A 56 -0.17 4.79 -22.57
N GLU A 57 0.83 5.05 -21.73
CA GLU A 57 2.17 4.45 -21.79
C GLU A 57 2.30 3.21 -20.90
N VAL A 58 1.24 2.85 -20.18
CA VAL A 58 1.21 1.78 -19.18
C VAL A 58 0.29 0.67 -19.63
N GLU A 59 0.81 -0.56 -19.70
CA GLU A 59 0.01 -1.76 -19.91
C GLU A 59 0.13 -2.69 -18.69
N VAL A 60 -1.00 -3.00 -18.06
CA VAL A 60 -1.05 -3.91 -16.90
C VAL A 60 -1.19 -5.35 -17.40
N LEU A 61 -0.08 -6.09 -17.42
CA LEU A 61 0.03 -7.42 -18.02
C LEU A 61 -0.63 -8.54 -17.20
N SER A 62 -0.53 -8.50 -15.86
CA SER A 62 -1.12 -9.55 -15.03
C SER A 62 -1.41 -9.15 -13.60
N LEU A 63 -2.49 -9.72 -13.06
CA LEU A 63 -2.88 -9.69 -11.64
C LEU A 63 -3.08 -11.14 -11.16
N PRO A 64 -2.00 -11.93 -10.95
CA PRO A 64 -2.12 -13.36 -10.67
C PRO A 64 -2.79 -13.60 -9.31
N GLY A 65 -4.11 -13.87 -9.29
CA GLY A 65 -4.93 -14.28 -8.14
C GLY A 65 -4.94 -13.34 -6.91
N ALA A 66 -4.02 -12.39 -6.87
CA ALA A 66 -3.72 -11.48 -5.80
C ALA A 66 -3.45 -10.13 -6.45
N ILE A 67 -4.41 -9.22 -6.30
CA ILE A 67 -4.35 -7.80 -6.71
C ILE A 67 -3.08 -7.06 -6.24
N ARG A 68 -2.31 -7.67 -5.34
CA ARG A 68 -1.10 -7.13 -4.75
C ARG A 68 0.16 -7.37 -5.58
N ASN A 69 0.14 -8.33 -6.50
CA ASN A 69 1.23 -8.57 -7.42
C ASN A 69 0.76 -8.07 -8.78
N VAL A 70 1.45 -7.08 -9.33
CA VAL A 70 1.08 -6.43 -10.58
C VAL A 70 2.28 -6.46 -11.50
N SER A 71 2.14 -7.09 -12.67
CA SER A 71 3.10 -6.94 -13.76
C SER A 71 2.66 -5.80 -14.66
N ILE A 72 3.58 -4.90 -14.99
CA ILE A 72 3.31 -3.64 -15.69
C ILE A 72 4.37 -3.47 -16.77
N LEU A 73 3.95 -3.30 -18.01
CA LEU A 73 4.79 -2.83 -19.10
C LEU A 73 4.69 -1.31 -19.14
N PHE A 74 5.81 -0.62 -19.02
CA PHE A 74 5.88 0.84 -19.05
C PHE A 74 7.09 1.24 -19.90
N HIS A 75 6.87 2.04 -20.96
CA HIS A 75 7.90 2.38 -21.96
C HIS A 75 8.68 1.17 -22.51
N GLY A 76 7.98 0.05 -22.75
CA GLY A 76 8.59 -1.19 -23.27
C GLY A 76 9.38 -2.00 -22.24
N LYS A 77 9.41 -1.58 -20.96
CA LYS A 77 10.09 -2.26 -19.85
C LYS A 77 9.08 -2.95 -18.94
N GLU A 78 9.32 -4.21 -18.59
CA GLU A 78 8.46 -4.95 -17.67
C GLU A 78 8.89 -4.76 -16.21
N PHE A 79 8.03 -4.10 -15.44
CA PHE A 79 8.15 -3.94 -13.99
C PHE A 79 7.21 -4.89 -13.26
N ARG A 80 7.73 -5.58 -12.25
CA ARG A 80 6.95 -6.40 -11.32
C ARG A 80 6.81 -5.65 -10.01
N MET A 81 5.59 -5.29 -9.64
CA MET A 81 5.28 -4.56 -8.43
C MET A 81 4.57 -5.45 -7.39
N LYS A 82 5.09 -5.45 -6.16
CA LYS A 82 4.51 -6.13 -5.00
C LYS A 82 4.01 -5.11 -3.99
N VAL A 83 2.70 -4.97 -3.89
CA VAL A 83 2.01 -4.04 -2.99
C VAL A 83 1.86 -4.68 -1.59
N PRO A 84 2.32 -4.01 -0.51
CA PRO A 84 2.29 -4.57 0.84
C PRO A 84 0.86 -4.70 1.39
N VAL A 85 0.75 -5.45 2.50
CA VAL A 85 -0.52 -5.60 3.23
C VAL A 85 -1.01 -4.27 3.80
N ASP A 86 -0.08 -3.38 4.11
CA ASP A 86 -0.39 -2.12 4.78
C ASP A 86 -0.40 -0.92 3.84
N TYR A 87 -0.43 -1.13 2.51
CA TYR A 87 -0.60 -0.05 1.53
C TYR A 87 -1.87 0.78 1.82
N PRO A 88 -1.83 2.13 1.76
CA PRO A 88 -0.74 2.99 1.29
C PRO A 88 0.27 3.41 2.37
N PHE A 89 0.22 2.86 3.59
CA PHE A 89 1.13 3.25 4.67
C PHE A 89 2.55 2.72 4.48
N GLU A 90 2.69 1.59 3.81
CA GLU A 90 3.98 1.05 3.36
C GLU A 90 4.13 1.14 1.84
N PRO A 91 5.36 1.38 1.33
CA PRO A 91 5.61 1.48 -0.10
C PRO A 91 5.46 0.12 -0.80
N PRO A 92 5.01 0.10 -2.06
CA PRO A 92 5.18 -1.07 -2.92
C PRO A 92 6.67 -1.36 -3.14
N VAL A 93 6.99 -2.62 -3.37
CA VAL A 93 8.32 -3.06 -3.81
C VAL A 93 8.28 -3.27 -5.31
N VAL A 94 9.23 -2.70 -6.04
CA VAL A 94 9.32 -2.84 -7.50
C VAL A 94 10.55 -3.68 -7.85
N TYR A 95 10.38 -4.52 -8.87
CA TYR A 95 11.42 -5.33 -9.46
C TYR A 95 11.46 -5.08 -10.97
N TYR A 96 12.66 -4.97 -11.54
CA TYR A 96 12.88 -4.95 -12.99
C TYR A 96 14.01 -5.94 -13.31
N GLU A 97 13.75 -6.85 -14.25
CA GLU A 97 14.60 -8.00 -14.68
C GLU A 97 15.03 -9.00 -13.60
N ASP A 98 15.22 -8.58 -12.35
CA ASP A 98 15.44 -9.31 -11.08
C ASP A 98 16.05 -8.38 -10.01
N LYS A 99 16.38 -7.14 -10.37
CA LYS A 99 16.84 -6.10 -9.44
C LYS A 99 15.66 -5.54 -8.67
N LYS A 100 15.80 -5.48 -7.34
CA LYS A 100 14.85 -4.81 -6.45
C LYS A 100 15.17 -3.32 -6.38
N PHE A 101 14.20 -2.48 -6.74
CA PHE A 101 14.29 -1.04 -6.62
C PHE A 101 13.89 -0.62 -5.20
N ARG A 102 14.64 0.32 -4.62
CA ARG A 102 14.25 0.98 -3.38
C ARG A 102 13.32 2.11 -3.78
N THR A 103 12.03 1.94 -3.52
CA THR A 103 11.04 2.85 -4.08
C THR A 103 11.16 4.27 -3.55
N PHE A 104 11.42 4.49 -2.25
CA PHE A 104 11.66 5.82 -1.67
C PHE A 104 12.40 5.75 -0.32
N ASP A 105 13.34 6.66 -0.06
CA ASP A 105 13.88 6.88 1.31
C ASP A 105 12.86 7.61 2.21
N THR A 106 11.95 8.40 1.61
CA THR A 106 10.88 9.13 2.31
C THR A 106 9.51 8.78 1.73
N TRP A 107 9.06 7.54 1.93
CA TRP A 107 7.72 7.11 1.51
C TRP A 107 6.61 7.94 2.16
N SER A 108 5.59 8.29 1.37
CA SER A 108 4.39 8.97 1.84
C SER A 108 3.13 8.25 1.33
N PRO A 109 2.10 8.05 2.15
CA PRO A 109 0.82 7.48 1.71
C PRO A 109 0.06 8.33 0.67
N ALA A 110 0.52 9.56 0.42
CA ALA A 110 0.04 10.40 -0.67
C ALA A 110 0.55 9.94 -2.04
N ALA A 111 1.68 9.25 -2.10
CA ALA A 111 2.26 8.74 -3.34
C ALA A 111 1.35 7.68 -3.99
N SER A 112 1.41 7.61 -5.32
CA SER A 112 0.63 6.72 -6.16
C SER A 112 1.48 5.58 -6.73
N LEU A 113 0.86 4.52 -7.25
CA LEU A 113 1.59 3.47 -7.96
C LEU A 113 2.26 4.00 -9.24
N LEU A 114 1.66 5.00 -9.89
CA LEU A 114 2.25 5.66 -11.05
C LEU A 114 3.51 6.45 -10.66
N THR A 115 3.45 7.22 -9.56
CA THR A 115 4.61 7.95 -9.03
C THR A 115 5.77 7.00 -8.73
N VAL A 116 5.46 5.82 -8.18
CA VAL A 116 6.45 4.76 -7.93
C VAL A 116 7.10 4.31 -9.23
N LEU A 117 6.32 4.02 -10.28
CA LEU A 117 6.84 3.58 -11.57
C LEU A 117 7.74 4.63 -12.22
N LEU A 118 7.27 5.87 -12.28
CA LEU A 118 8.04 6.99 -12.84
C LEU A 118 9.38 7.17 -12.11
N THR A 119 9.39 7.03 -10.78
CA THR A 119 10.62 7.13 -9.99
C THR A 119 11.58 5.98 -10.30
N CYS A 120 11.08 4.75 -10.36
CA CYS A 120 11.91 3.59 -10.70
C CYS A 120 12.48 3.67 -12.12
N GLU A 121 11.70 4.24 -13.05
CA GLU A 121 12.13 4.44 -14.43
C GLU A 121 13.27 5.48 -14.50
N VAL A 122 13.14 6.59 -13.76
CA VAL A 122 14.21 7.60 -13.66
C VAL A 122 15.45 7.01 -12.99
N GLU A 123 15.33 6.16 -11.97
CA GLU A 123 16.49 5.52 -11.34
C GLU A 123 17.21 4.55 -12.28
N GLU A 124 16.46 3.84 -13.12
CA GLU A 124 17.06 2.93 -14.12
C GLU A 124 17.73 3.72 -15.25
N ASN A 125 17.01 4.68 -15.85
CA ASN A 125 17.53 5.48 -16.97
C ASN A 125 18.61 6.48 -16.50
N GLY A 126 18.48 6.99 -15.28
CA GLY A 126 19.39 7.93 -14.63
C GLY A 126 20.60 7.27 -13.97
N GLY A 127 20.74 5.94 -14.09
CA GLY A 127 22.01 5.24 -13.87
C GLY A 127 23.11 5.64 -14.88
N CYS A 128 22.77 6.47 -15.87
CA CYS A 128 23.70 7.14 -16.77
C CYS A 128 23.77 8.64 -16.43
N GLU A 129 25.00 9.10 -16.15
CA GLU A 129 25.43 10.51 -16.02
C GLU A 129 24.93 11.30 -14.80
N MET A 130 25.60 11.11 -13.67
CA MET A 130 26.01 12.24 -12.84
C MET A 130 27.54 12.26 -12.76
N CYS A 131 28.11 13.25 -13.45
CA CYS A 131 29.51 13.67 -13.42
C CYS A 131 30.02 13.98 -12.01
#